data_AF-A0A914ALL0-F1
#
_entry.id   AF-A0A914ALL0-F1
#
_cell.length_a   1.000
_cell.length_b   1.000
_cell.length_c   1.000
_cell.angle_alpha   90.00
_cell.angle_beta   90.00
_cell.angle_gamma   90.00
#
_symmetry.space_group_name_H-M   'P 1'
#
loop_
_entity.id
_entity.type
_entity.pdbx_description
1 polymer ?
#
loop_
_entity_poly.entity_id
_entity_poly.type
_entity_poly.pdbx_seq_one_letter_code
_entity_poly.pdbx_strand_id
1 'polypeptide(L)'
;MVTRGRMLAACLLIWVISAAIYVPTTQHHNLLVTRMLRPLIGLVILLITAVCYCAVFRQIARYTPPLASTEGVRADDAVARTRLRQTRRLMITFTIILVTCIGCWIPHSISNFMVYFSGKSLSVQPQSLKIFFHLSAILLVFNSLINPFIYWWRIREFRVGMYRLICLGRGTANSESDVVTLQTMQEPDN
;
A
#
# COMPACT_ATOMS: atom_id res chain seq x y z
N MET A 1 18.90 -12.27 9.20
CA MET A 1 17.80 -12.70 8.30
C MET A 1 16.50 -12.70 9.09
N VAL A 2 15.56 -11.82 8.78
CA VAL A 2 14.20 -11.94 9.30
C VAL A 2 13.54 -13.09 8.52
N THR A 3 13.31 -14.22 9.17
CA THR A 3 12.74 -15.42 8.54
C THR A 3 11.30 -15.15 8.10
N ARG A 4 10.92 -15.66 6.91
CA ARG A 4 9.57 -15.53 6.33
C ARG A 4 8.46 -15.86 7.33
N GLY A 5 8.70 -16.83 8.23
CA GLY A 5 7.78 -17.19 9.32
C GLY A 5 7.47 -16.06 10.30
N ARG A 6 8.45 -15.21 10.65
CA ARG A 6 8.22 -14.04 11.53
C ARG A 6 7.35 -12.99 10.86
N MET A 7 7.51 -12.80 9.55
CA MET A 7 6.66 -11.87 8.77
C MET A 7 5.23 -12.39 8.67
N LEU A 8 5.05 -13.70 8.42
CA LEU A 8 3.73 -14.32 8.38
C LEU A 8 3.02 -14.25 9.73
N ALA A 9 3.73 -14.57 10.82
CA ALA A 9 3.18 -14.44 12.17
C ALA A 9 2.76 -12.99 12.48
N ALA A 10 3.57 -12.00 12.13
CA ALA A 10 3.21 -10.59 12.30
C ALA A 10 1.96 -10.21 11.50
N CYS A 11 1.84 -10.65 10.24
CA CYS A 11 0.63 -10.43 9.44
C CYS A 11 -0.61 -11.06 10.08
N LEU A 12 -0.53 -12.31 10.54
CA LEU A 12 -1.63 -12.99 11.20
C LEU A 12 -2.05 -12.28 12.48
N LEU A 13 -1.08 -11.84 13.29
CA LEU A 13 -1.36 -11.06 14.50
C LEU A 13 -2.07 -9.74 14.17
N ILE A 14 -1.63 -9.02 13.13
CA ILE A 14 -2.29 -7.78 12.67
C ILE A 14 -3.74 -8.06 12.28
N TRP A 15 -4.00 -9.15 11.54
CA TRP A 15 -5.35 -9.56 11.17
C TRP A 15 -6.23 -9.87 12.39
N VAL A 16 -5.72 -10.65 13.34
CA VAL A 16 -6.46 -11.01 14.57
C VAL A 16 -6.78 -9.78 15.41
N ILE A 17 -5.79 -8.90 15.63
CA ILE A 17 -5.98 -7.65 16.38
C ILE A 17 -6.99 -6.75 15.65
N SER A 18 -6.89 -6.63 14.33
CA SER A 18 -7.82 -5.83 13.53
C SER A 18 -9.25 -6.36 13.62
N ALA A 19 -9.44 -7.68 13.53
CA ALA A 19 -10.76 -8.31 13.66
C ALA A 19 -11.33 -8.13 15.08
N ALA A 20 -10.51 -8.35 16.11
CA ALA A 20 -10.91 -8.19 17.50
C ALA A 20 -11.33 -6.76 17.84
N ILE A 21 -10.76 -5.74 17.18
CA ILE A 21 -11.16 -4.34 17.33
C ILE A 21 -12.39 -4.02 16.46
N TYR A 22 -12.40 -4.47 15.21
CA TYR A 22 -13.42 -4.08 14.23
C TYR A 22 -14.79 -4.73 14.50
N VAL A 23 -14.83 -6.02 14.86
CA VAL A 23 -16.08 -6.77 15.05
C VAL A 23 -16.94 -6.25 16.21
N PRO A 24 -16.41 -5.96 17.40
CA PRO A 24 -17.23 -5.36 18.46
C PRO A 24 -17.79 -3.99 18.05
N THR A 25 -17.02 -3.20 17.31
CA THR A 25 -17.47 -1.87 16.84
C THR A 25 -18.53 -1.95 15.74
N THR A 26 -18.65 -3.05 14.98
CA THR A 26 -19.76 -3.24 14.02
C THR A 26 -21.04 -3.66 14.72
N GLN A 27 -20.92 -4.49 15.75
CA GLN A 27 -22.07 -5.05 16.48
C GLN A 27 -22.75 -4.00 17.38
N HIS A 28 -21.97 -3.07 17.94
CA HIS A 28 -22.50 -1.93 18.68
C HIS A 28 -23.08 -0.86 17.73
N HIS A 29 -24.41 -0.86 17.55
CA HIS A 29 -25.18 0.11 16.75
C HIS A 29 -25.23 1.53 17.36
N ASN A 30 -24.32 1.86 18.27
CA ASN A 30 -24.27 3.15 18.93
C ASN A 30 -23.80 4.23 17.95
N LEU A 31 -24.57 5.32 17.84
CA LEU A 31 -24.25 6.44 16.94
C LEU A 31 -22.88 7.05 17.25
N LEU A 32 -22.54 7.17 18.54
CA LEU A 32 -21.22 7.65 18.99
C LEU A 32 -20.08 6.73 18.51
N VAL A 33 -20.25 5.41 18.60
CA VAL A 33 -19.23 4.46 18.13
C VAL A 33 -19.05 4.56 16.61
N THR A 34 -20.16 4.63 15.88
CA THR A 34 -20.14 4.63 14.40
C THR A 34 -19.66 5.97 13.83
N ARG A 35 -20.11 7.10 14.38
CA ARG A 35 -19.86 8.44 13.83
C ARG A 35 -18.64 9.13 14.43
N MET A 36 -18.19 8.74 15.62
CA MET A 36 -17.03 9.36 16.28
C MET A 36 -15.87 8.38 16.43
N LEU A 37 -16.08 7.28 17.16
CA LEU A 37 -14.98 6.40 17.56
C LEU A 37 -14.29 5.76 16.36
N ARG A 38 -15.05 5.21 15.41
CA ARG A 38 -14.52 4.59 14.19
C ARG A 38 -13.65 5.52 13.33
N PRO A 39 -14.15 6.67 12.85
CA PRO A 39 -13.34 7.57 12.04
C PRO A 39 -12.13 8.10 12.82
N LEU A 40 -12.27 8.37 14.12
CA LEU A 40 -11.17 8.82 14.97
C LEU A 40 -10.05 7.77 15.08
N ILE A 41 -10.39 6.50 15.31
CA ILE A 41 -9.41 5.40 15.34
C ILE A 41 -8.65 5.32 14.01
N GLY A 42 -9.36 5.39 12.88
CA GLY A 42 -8.74 5.38 11.54
C GLY A 42 -7.77 6.56 11.35
N LEU A 43 -8.17 7.78 11.73
CA LEU A 43 -7.31 8.96 11.63
C LEU A 43 -6.08 8.87 12.54
N VAL A 44 -6.22 8.36 13.76
CA VAL A 44 -5.09 8.18 14.69
C VAL A 44 -4.09 7.17 14.14
N ILE A 45 -4.55 6.04 13.61
CA ILE A 45 -3.67 5.03 12.98
C ILE A 45 -2.94 5.64 11.78
N LEU A 46 -3.64 6.39 10.92
CA LEU A 46 -3.02 7.08 9.79
C LEU A 46 -1.99 8.11 10.23
N LEU A 47 -2.26 8.87 11.29
CA LEU A 47 -1.33 9.84 11.85
C LEU A 47 -0.07 9.18 12.40
N ILE A 48 -0.22 8.13 13.21
CA ILE A 48 0.92 7.36 13.75
C ILE A 48 1.76 6.80 12.61
N THR A 49 1.10 6.22 11.60
CA THR A 49 1.75 5.71 10.40
C THR A 49 2.52 6.82 9.70
N ALA A 50 1.90 7.99 9.50
CA ALA A 50 2.54 9.14 8.86
C ALA A 50 3.77 9.64 9.61
N VAL A 51 3.67 9.78 10.93
CA VAL A 51 4.81 10.20 11.78
C VAL A 51 5.94 9.19 11.69
N CYS A 52 5.63 7.90 11.78
CA CYS A 52 6.62 6.83 11.65
C CYS A 52 7.32 6.88 10.29
N TYR A 53 6.57 6.97 9.18
CA TYR A 53 7.14 7.09 7.84
C TYR A 53 7.97 8.36 7.67
N CYS A 54 7.53 9.50 8.18
CA CYS A 54 8.29 10.74 8.17
C CYS A 54 9.60 10.62 8.95
N ALA A 55 9.59 9.97 10.12
CA ALA A 55 10.78 9.72 10.92
C ALA A 55 11.78 8.83 10.17
N VAL A 56 11.31 7.70 9.62
CA VAL A 56 12.13 6.78 8.81
C VAL A 56 12.70 7.48 7.57
N PHE A 57 11.89 8.30 6.89
CA PHE A 57 12.32 9.07 5.74
C PHE A 57 13.41 10.09 6.10
N ARG A 58 13.22 10.85 7.18
CA ARG A 58 14.21 11.81 7.70
C ARG A 58 15.49 11.11 8.09
N GLN A 59 15.39 9.96 8.73
CA GLN A 59 16.54 9.16 9.13
C GLN A 59 17.33 8.70 7.90
N ILE A 60 16.67 8.17 6.87
CA ILE A 60 17.33 7.76 5.62
C ILE A 60 17.91 8.95 4.85
N ALA A 61 17.22 10.10 4.83
CA ALA A 61 17.76 11.32 4.24
C ALA A 61 19.02 11.81 4.96
N ARG A 62 19.08 11.71 6.29
CA ARG A 62 20.26 12.04 7.10
C ARG A 62 21.43 11.07 6.91
N TYR A 63 21.15 9.78 6.69
CA TYR A 63 22.18 8.78 6.38
C TYR A 63 22.68 8.83 4.93
N THR A 64 22.21 9.77 4.10
CA THR A 64 22.74 9.97 2.76
C THR A 64 23.74 11.13 2.80
N PRO A 65 25.05 10.92 3.05
CA PRO A 65 26.04 11.98 3.00
C PRO A 65 26.16 12.56 1.57
N PRO A 66 26.65 13.81 1.41
CA PRO A 66 26.82 14.44 0.12
C PRO A 66 27.64 13.57 -0.83
N LEU A 67 27.13 13.38 -2.04
CA LEU A 67 27.74 12.66 -3.16
C LEU A 67 28.95 13.42 -3.73
N ALA A 68 29.87 13.88 -2.90
CA ALA A 68 31.09 14.55 -3.36
C ALA A 68 32.31 13.65 -3.06
N SER A 69 32.95 13.21 -4.13
CA SER A 69 34.37 12.81 -4.20
C SER A 69 34.85 11.74 -3.21
N THR A 70 34.78 10.48 -3.62
CA THR A 70 35.87 9.55 -3.29
C THR A 70 36.05 8.61 -4.47
N GLU A 71 37.07 8.91 -5.27
CA GLU A 71 37.63 8.01 -6.26
C GLU A 71 38.04 6.70 -5.56
N GLY A 72 37.61 5.55 -6.09
CA GLY A 72 37.89 4.23 -5.50
C GLY A 72 36.66 3.52 -4.91
N VAL A 73 35.61 3.33 -5.71
CA VAL A 73 34.39 2.62 -5.25
C VAL A 73 34.65 1.11 -5.20
N ARG A 74 34.72 0.54 -3.99
CA ARG A 74 34.68 -0.91 -3.79
C ARG A 74 33.33 -1.46 -4.28
N ALA A 75 33.32 -2.65 -4.88
CA ALA A 75 32.10 -3.28 -5.40
C ALA A 75 30.96 -3.37 -4.36
N ASP A 76 31.31 -3.55 -3.08
CA ASP A 76 30.36 -3.56 -1.96
C ASP A 76 29.62 -2.22 -1.77
N ASP A 77 30.31 -1.09 -1.99
CA ASP A 77 29.70 0.24 -1.88
C ASP A 77 28.73 0.51 -3.04
N ALA A 78 28.99 -0.04 -4.22
CA ALA A 78 28.09 0.07 -5.37
C ALA A 78 26.78 -0.71 -5.14
N VAL A 79 26.86 -1.90 -4.54
CA VAL A 79 25.68 -2.71 -4.15
C VAL A 79 24.89 -2.00 -3.06
N ALA A 80 25.55 -1.48 -2.02
CA ALA A 80 24.90 -0.72 -0.95
C ALA A 80 24.18 0.53 -1.48
N ARG A 81 24.81 1.30 -2.37
CA ARG A 81 24.21 2.48 -3.03
C ARG A 81 22.98 2.12 -3.85
N THR A 82 23.00 1.00 -4.57
CA THR A 82 21.86 0.54 -5.38
C THR A 82 20.67 0.16 -4.49
N ARG A 83 20.93 -0.57 -3.39
CA ARG A 83 19.90 -0.93 -2.40
C ARG A 83 19.28 0.31 -1.75
N LEU A 84 20.09 1.30 -1.35
CA LEU A 84 19.59 2.56 -0.80
C LEU A 84 18.69 3.32 -1.77
N ARG A 85 19.07 3.40 -3.05
CA ARG A 85 18.24 4.02 -4.10
C ARG A 85 16.90 3.29 -4.27
N GLN A 86 16.90 1.95 -4.24
CA GLN A 86 15.69 1.15 -4.33
C GLN A 86 14.78 1.35 -3.10
N THR A 87 15.34 1.31 -1.89
CA THR A 87 14.59 1.60 -0.64
C THR A 87 13.99 3.00 -0.68
N ARG A 88 14.73 4.02 -1.14
CA ARG A 88 14.22 5.39 -1.28
C ARG A 88 13.05 5.46 -2.26
N ARG A 89 13.13 4.79 -3.40
CA ARG A 89 12.03 4.73 -4.38
C ARG A 89 10.78 4.10 -3.78
N LEU A 90 10.93 2.97 -3.08
CA LEU A 90 9.83 2.29 -2.39
C LEU A 90 9.21 3.19 -1.32
N MET A 91 10.02 3.89 -0.53
CA MET A 91 9.51 4.81 0.48
C MET A 91 8.73 5.97 -0.13
N ILE A 92 9.21 6.58 -1.24
CA ILE A 92 8.44 7.63 -1.92
C ILE A 92 7.09 7.07 -2.39
N THR A 93 7.07 5.85 -2.94
CA THR A 93 5.81 5.19 -3.33
C THR A 93 4.86 5.02 -2.14
N PHE A 94 5.36 4.57 -0.98
CA PHE A 94 4.55 4.45 0.23
C PHE A 94 4.08 5.80 0.77
N THR A 95 4.90 6.85 0.67
CA THR A 95 4.48 8.21 1.02
C THR A 95 3.34 8.69 0.14
N ILE A 96 3.38 8.43 -1.17
CA ILE A 96 2.28 8.77 -2.08
C ILE A 96 1.00 8.03 -1.67
N ILE A 97 1.08 6.71 -1.42
CA ILE A 97 -0.05 5.90 -0.95
C ILE A 97 -0.63 6.48 0.34
N LEU A 98 0.22 6.81 1.31
CA LEU A 98 -0.19 7.39 2.58
C LEU A 98 -0.91 8.73 2.40
N VAL A 99 -0.40 9.63 1.56
CA VAL A 99 -1.04 10.92 1.27
C VAL A 99 -2.39 10.71 0.61
N THR A 100 -2.50 9.77 -0.34
CA THR A 100 -3.78 9.38 -0.93
C THR A 100 -4.75 8.83 0.12
N CYS A 101 -4.29 7.99 1.05
CA CYS A 101 -5.10 7.52 2.17
C CYS A 101 -5.61 8.66 3.03
N ILE A 102 -4.75 9.59 3.43
CA ILE A 102 -5.15 10.75 4.22
C ILE A 102 -6.22 11.56 3.47
N GLY A 103 -6.02 11.83 2.18
CA GLY A 103 -6.98 12.57 1.34
C GLY A 103 -8.33 11.87 1.18
N CYS A 104 -8.37 10.53 1.17
CA CYS A 104 -9.61 9.76 1.08
C CYS A 104 -10.34 9.65 2.44
N TRP A 105 -9.60 9.57 3.55
CA TRP A 105 -10.15 9.35 4.89
C TRP A 105 -10.64 10.63 5.57
N ILE A 106 -9.98 11.78 5.34
CA ILE A 106 -10.36 13.06 5.95
C ILE A 106 -11.80 13.48 5.58
N PRO A 107 -12.21 13.53 4.30
CA PRO A 107 -13.55 13.99 3.91
C PRO A 107 -14.66 13.15 4.52
N HIS A 108 -14.44 11.83 4.60
CA HIS A 108 -15.40 10.91 5.20
C HIS A 108 -15.48 11.05 6.72
N SER A 109 -14.36 11.32 7.38
CA SER A 109 -14.33 11.57 8.81
C SER A 109 -15.05 12.88 9.15
N ILE A 110 -14.80 13.95 8.39
CA ILE A 110 -15.47 15.24 8.53
C ILE A 110 -16.99 15.09 8.36
N SER A 111 -17.44 14.38 7.31
CA SER A 111 -18.88 14.20 7.08
C SER A 111 -19.57 13.44 8.22
N ASN A 112 -18.91 12.43 8.80
CA ASN A 112 -19.41 11.74 9.99
C ASN A 112 -19.49 12.64 11.22
N PHE A 113 -18.48 13.48 11.45
CA PHE A 113 -18.49 14.43 12.57
C PHE A 113 -19.59 15.48 12.42
N MET A 114 -19.77 16.05 11.23
CA MET A 114 -20.84 17.01 10.95
C MET A 114 -22.23 16.42 11.20
N VAL A 115 -22.46 15.15 10.84
CA VAL A 115 -23.74 14.45 11.10
C VAL A 115 -23.94 14.18 12.58
N TYR A 116 -22.89 13.85 13.32
CA TYR A 116 -23.01 13.62 14.77
C TYR A 116 -23.30 14.91 15.54
N PHE A 117 -22.55 15.98 15.26
CA PHE A 117 -22.69 17.26 15.97
C PHE A 117 -24.00 17.99 15.64
N SER A 118 -24.66 17.67 14.53
CA SER A 118 -25.99 18.21 14.24
C SER A 118 -27.08 17.63 15.13
N GLY A 119 -26.81 16.52 15.84
CA GLY A 119 -27.79 15.80 16.65
C GLY A 119 -28.93 15.17 15.84
N LYS A 120 -28.86 15.22 14.50
CA LYS A 120 -29.90 14.75 13.59
C LYS A 120 -29.43 13.56 12.78
N SER A 121 -30.35 12.66 12.47
CA SER A 121 -30.06 11.57 11.52
C SER A 121 -29.71 12.14 10.14
N LEU A 122 -28.86 11.42 9.40
CA LEU A 122 -28.45 11.78 8.03
C LEU A 122 -29.66 12.02 7.10
N SER A 123 -30.79 11.35 7.34
CA SER A 123 -32.02 11.51 6.54
C SER A 123 -32.66 12.90 6.66
N VAL A 124 -32.43 13.60 7.77
CA VAL A 124 -33.00 14.94 8.04
C VAL A 124 -32.04 16.07 7.65
N GLN A 125 -30.79 15.72 7.31
CA GLN A 125 -29.78 16.71 6.95
C GLN A 125 -30.04 17.34 5.57
N PRO A 126 -29.50 18.55 5.32
CA PRO A 126 -29.55 19.20 4.01
C PRO A 126 -29.03 18.29 2.89
N GLN A 127 -29.59 18.43 1.69
CA GLN A 127 -29.20 17.61 0.54
C GLN A 127 -27.70 17.75 0.21
N SER A 128 -27.13 18.95 0.38
CA SER A 128 -25.69 19.18 0.20
C SER A 128 -24.83 18.29 1.12
N LEU A 129 -25.20 18.14 2.39
CA LEU A 129 -24.45 17.30 3.33
C LEU A 129 -24.61 15.80 3.01
N LYS A 130 -25.80 15.38 2.57
CA LYS A 130 -26.03 13.99 2.13
C LYS A 130 -25.17 13.65 0.92
N ILE A 131 -25.16 14.52 -0.09
CA ILE A 131 -24.33 14.36 -1.28
C ILE A 131 -22.85 14.30 -0.88
N PHE A 132 -22.40 15.23 -0.04
CA PHE A 132 -21.03 15.23 0.47
C PHE A 132 -20.67 13.93 1.21
N PHE A 133 -21.57 13.43 2.07
CA PHE A 133 -21.39 12.16 2.77
C PHE A 133 -21.21 11.00 1.79
N HIS A 134 -22.08 10.85 0.79
CA HIS A 134 -21.98 9.79 -0.22
C HIS A 134 -20.73 9.91 -1.08
N LEU A 135 -20.39 11.11 -1.56
CA LEU A 135 -19.17 11.34 -2.33
C LEU A 135 -17.91 11.02 -1.52
N SER A 136 -17.88 11.40 -0.24
CA SER A 136 -16.77 11.08 0.66
C SER A 136 -16.63 9.57 0.93
N ALA A 137 -17.76 8.85 1.03
CA ALA A 137 -17.76 7.40 1.17
C ALA A 137 -17.28 6.70 -0.12
N ILE A 138 -17.69 7.19 -1.28
CA ILE A 138 -17.20 6.72 -2.58
C ILE A 138 -15.68 6.92 -2.67
N LEU A 139 -15.20 8.14 -2.37
CA LEU A 139 -13.77 8.46 -2.37
C LEU A 139 -12.96 7.55 -1.43
N LEU A 140 -13.53 7.19 -0.29
CA LEU A 140 -12.93 6.25 0.65
C LEU A 140 -12.77 4.85 0.04
N VAL A 141 -13.79 4.34 -0.66
CA VAL A 141 -13.72 3.04 -1.36
C VAL A 141 -12.71 3.07 -2.51
N PHE A 142 -12.64 4.19 -3.24
CA PHE A 142 -11.65 4.40 -4.31
C PHE A 142 -10.19 4.32 -3.82
N ASN A 143 -9.92 4.56 -2.53
CA ASN A 143 -8.58 4.41 -1.95
C ASN A 143 -7.95 3.04 -2.27
N SER A 144 -8.73 1.97 -2.18
CA SER A 144 -8.26 0.61 -2.46
C SER A 144 -7.89 0.38 -3.92
N LEU A 145 -8.54 1.09 -4.86
CA LEU A 145 -8.29 1.01 -6.30
C LEU A 145 -7.03 1.78 -6.72
N ILE A 146 -6.74 2.89 -6.03
CA ILE A 146 -5.57 3.72 -6.35
C ILE A 146 -4.27 2.98 -6.01
N ASN A 147 -4.28 2.08 -5.02
CA ASN A 147 -3.10 1.33 -4.60
C ASN A 147 -2.46 0.51 -5.74
N PRO A 148 -3.16 -0.41 -6.45
CA PRO A 148 -2.63 -1.09 -7.64
C PRO A 148 -2.12 -0.14 -8.73
N PHE A 149 -2.81 0.98 -8.98
CA PHE A 149 -2.40 1.98 -9.97
C PHE A 149 -1.07 2.63 -9.60
N ILE A 150 -0.91 3.01 -8.32
CA ILE A 150 0.36 3.55 -7.81
C ILE A 150 1.47 2.51 -7.96
N TYR A 151 1.23 1.25 -7.59
CA TYR A 151 2.23 0.19 -7.73
C TYR A 151 2.63 -0.04 -9.19
N TRP A 152 1.65 -0.08 -10.12
CA TRP A 152 1.90 -0.19 -11.55
C TRP A 152 2.73 0.96 -12.12
N TRP A 153 2.43 2.18 -11.72
CA TRP A 153 3.14 3.36 -12.20
C TRP A 153 4.57 3.46 -11.63
N ARG A 154 4.78 3.07 -10.37
CA ARG A 154 6.01 3.34 -9.63
C ARG A 154 7.00 2.17 -9.54
N ILE A 155 6.52 0.92 -9.58
CA ILE A 155 7.35 -0.27 -9.44
C ILE A 155 7.43 -0.98 -10.79
N ARG A 156 8.59 -0.89 -11.44
CA ARG A 156 8.82 -1.47 -12.77
C ARG A 156 8.64 -2.99 -12.75
N GLU A 157 9.07 -3.65 -11.69
CA GLU A 157 8.97 -5.09 -11.47
C GLU A 157 7.51 -5.53 -11.37
N PHE A 158 6.69 -4.76 -10.63
CA PHE A 158 5.26 -4.99 -10.51
C PHE A 158 4.56 -4.82 -11.86
N ARG A 159 4.91 -3.77 -12.61
CA ARG A 159 4.40 -3.53 -13.96
C ARG A 159 4.72 -4.68 -14.92
N VAL A 160 5.97 -5.15 -14.95
CA VAL A 160 6.38 -6.29 -15.77
C VAL A 160 5.64 -7.57 -15.34
N GLY A 161 5.51 -7.82 -14.04
CA GLY A 161 4.74 -8.96 -13.52
C GLY A 161 3.26 -8.91 -13.92
N MET A 162 2.61 -7.74 -13.82
CA MET A 162 1.22 -7.56 -14.26
C MET A 162 1.07 -7.73 -15.76
N TYR A 163 1.96 -7.18 -16.58
CA TYR A 163 1.94 -7.44 -18.02
C TYR A 163 2.14 -8.92 -18.32
N ARG A 164 2.97 -9.64 -17.54
CA ARG A 164 3.07 -11.08 -17.68
C ARG A 164 1.76 -11.78 -17.33
N LEU A 165 1.12 -11.45 -16.22
CA LEU A 165 -0.16 -12.06 -15.83
C LEU A 165 -1.29 -11.76 -16.83
N ILE A 166 -1.30 -10.56 -17.42
CA ILE A 166 -2.35 -10.12 -18.36
C ILE A 166 -2.05 -10.57 -19.79
N CYS A 167 -0.78 -10.66 -20.20
CA CYS A 167 -0.37 -10.99 -21.56
C CYS A 167 0.15 -12.43 -21.75
N LEU A 168 0.46 -13.20 -20.69
CA LEU A 168 0.90 -14.60 -20.76
C LEU A 168 -0.21 -15.61 -20.43
N GLY A 169 -1.20 -15.65 -21.30
CA GLY A 169 -1.66 -16.93 -21.87
C GLY A 169 -0.89 -17.30 -23.15
N ARG A 170 0.30 -16.71 -23.40
CA ARG A 170 0.88 -16.64 -24.76
C ARG A 170 2.39 -16.81 -24.88
N GLY A 171 3.06 -17.42 -23.91
CA GLY A 171 4.52 -17.57 -23.98
C GLY A 171 5.15 -18.69 -23.17
N THR A 172 4.37 -19.63 -22.62
CA THR A 172 4.88 -20.87 -22.01
C THR A 172 4.87 -22.06 -22.98
N ALA A 173 4.44 -21.88 -24.24
CA ALA A 173 4.43 -22.97 -25.23
C ALA A 173 5.74 -23.08 -26.05
N ASN A 174 6.53 -22.01 -26.17
CA ASN A 174 7.73 -22.03 -27.02
C ASN A 174 8.98 -22.52 -26.29
N SER A 175 9.13 -22.27 -24.98
CA SER A 175 10.34 -22.71 -24.27
C SER A 175 10.41 -24.22 -24.05
N GLU A 176 9.28 -24.93 -24.03
CA GLU A 176 9.27 -26.39 -23.93
C GLU A 176 9.49 -27.06 -25.29
N SER A 177 8.95 -26.47 -26.36
CA SER A 177 9.16 -26.95 -27.73
C SER A 177 10.60 -26.75 -28.21
N ASP A 178 11.23 -25.62 -27.87
CA ASP A 178 12.61 -25.32 -28.27
C ASP A 178 13.63 -26.20 -27.52
N VAL A 179 13.36 -26.56 -26.27
CA VAL A 179 14.24 -27.47 -25.48
C VAL A 179 14.10 -28.91 -25.95
N VAL A 180 12.88 -29.37 -26.26
CA VAL A 180 12.65 -30.73 -26.80
C VAL A 180 13.24 -30.88 -28.20
N THR A 181 13.13 -29.85 -29.06
CA THR A 181 13.68 -29.90 -30.43
C THR A 181 15.21 -29.87 -30.45
N LEU A 182 15.84 -29.21 -29.47
CA LEU A 182 17.30 -29.22 -29.32
C LEU A 182 17.82 -30.53 -28.72
N GLN A 183 17.03 -31.22 -27.89
CA GLN A 183 17.38 -32.54 -27.38
C GLN A 183 17.25 -33.64 -28.44
N THR A 184 16.25 -33.58 -29.33
CA THR A 184 16.10 -34.56 -30.42
C THR A 184 17.12 -34.40 -31.56
N MET A 185 17.76 -33.23 -31.70
CA MET A 185 18.84 -33.03 -32.70
C MET A 185 20.22 -33.48 -32.22
N GLN A 186 20.40 -33.79 -30.92
CA GLN A 186 21.70 -34.10 -30.33
C GLN A 186 21.93 -35.61 -30.06
N GLU A 187 20.99 -36.46 -30.47
CA GLU A 187 21.13 -37.92 -30.40
C GLU A 187 21.42 -38.46 -31.81
N PRO A 188 22.70 -38.61 -32.22
CA PRO A 188 23.02 -39.39 -33.40
C PRO A 188 22.84 -40.87 -33.08
N ASP A 189 22.04 -41.54 -33.91
CA ASP A 189 21.86 -43.01 -33.94
C ASP A 189 23.19 -43.73 -33.71
N ASN A 190 23.20 -44.58 -32.67
CA ASN A 190 24.23 -45.58 -32.42
C ASN A 190 23.76 -46.95 -32.91
#